data_AF-A0A820CDM1-F1
#
_entry.id   AF-A0A820CDM1-F1
#
_cell.length_a   1.000
_cell.length_b   1.000
_cell.length_c   1.000
_cell.angle_alpha   90.00
_cell.angle_beta   90.00
_cell.angle_gamma   90.00
#
_symmetry.space_group_name_H-M   'P 1'
#
loop_
_entity.id
_entity.type
_entity.pdbx_description
1 polymer ?
#
loop_
_entity_poly.entity_id
_entity_poly.type
_entity_poly.pdbx_seq_one_letter_code
_entity_poly.pdbx_strand_id
1 'polypeptide(L)'
;MTNKSIARSCDTFVVLPPLTDSTFHIFGKNSDRPASEVQEIIFVSKEHTTENKDHVHCTHIQVPQASTTYRCILSKPAWCWGAEMGANEHGVCIGNEAVFSKIAYHTRDMALTGLDIV
;
A
#
# COMPACT_ATOMS: atom_id res chain seq x y z
N MET A 1 -19.83 5.96 -26.56
CA MET A 1 -19.31 5.91 -25.17
C MET A 1 -18.64 4.56 -24.98
N THR A 2 -17.32 4.50 -25.07
CA THR A 2 -16.56 3.25 -24.99
C THR A 2 -16.65 2.70 -23.57
N ASN A 3 -17.24 1.52 -23.44
CA ASN A 3 -17.33 0.73 -22.22
C ASN A 3 -15.92 0.29 -21.83
N LYS A 4 -15.15 1.15 -21.16
CA LYS A 4 -13.83 0.78 -20.62
C LYS A 4 -14.06 -0.32 -19.60
N SER A 5 -13.46 -1.50 -19.82
CA SER A 5 -13.47 -2.58 -18.84
C SER A 5 -12.90 -2.04 -17.53
N ILE A 6 -13.73 -1.99 -16.49
CA ILE A 6 -13.27 -1.71 -15.13
C ILE A 6 -12.33 -2.86 -14.76
N ALA A 7 -11.11 -2.56 -14.33
CA ALA A 7 -10.21 -3.59 -13.80
C ALA A 7 -10.92 -4.25 -12.60
N ARG A 8 -11.13 -5.57 -12.65
CA ARG A 8 -11.94 -6.32 -11.67
C ARG A 8 -11.10 -7.20 -10.75
N SER A 9 -9.79 -7.02 -10.74
CA SER A 9 -8.87 -7.92 -10.05
C SER A 9 -7.98 -7.06 -9.15
N CYS A 10 -8.33 -7.07 -7.87
CA CYS A 10 -7.43 -6.82 -6.76
C CYS A 10 -7.19 -8.22 -6.20
N ASP A 11 -6.02 -8.77 -6.45
CA ASP A 11 -5.71 -10.15 -6.10
C ASP A 11 -4.26 -10.21 -5.64
N THR A 12 -4.05 -11.01 -4.60
CA THR A 12 -2.74 -11.24 -4.01
C THR A 12 -2.43 -12.74 -4.02
N PHE A 13 -1.20 -13.10 -4.38
CA PHE A 13 -0.71 -14.47 -4.28
C PHE A 13 0.67 -14.54 -3.65
N VAL A 14 0.94 -15.69 -3.04
CA VAL A 14 2.25 -16.01 -2.47
C VAL A 14 2.66 -17.39 -2.96
N VAL A 15 3.92 -17.51 -3.38
CA VAL A 15 4.55 -18.80 -3.69
C VAL A 15 5.70 -19.01 -2.70
N LEU A 16 5.65 -20.16 -2.03
CA LEU A 16 6.59 -20.56 -0.98
C LEU A 16 7.43 -21.77 -1.44
N PRO A 17 8.58 -22.03 -0.81
CA PRO A 17 9.27 -23.31 -0.97
C PRO A 17 8.35 -24.50 -0.64
N PRO A 18 8.47 -25.63 -1.36
CA PRO A 18 9.48 -25.95 -2.38
C PRO A 18 9.06 -25.56 -3.82
N LEU A 19 7.98 -24.79 -4.00
CA LEU A 19 7.54 -24.35 -5.33
C LEU A 19 8.42 -23.22 -5.89
N THR A 20 9.20 -22.59 -5.03
CA THR A 20 10.32 -21.70 -5.35
C THR A 20 11.65 -22.36 -4.93
N ASP A 21 12.77 -21.79 -5.37
CA ASP A 21 14.06 -22.02 -4.72
C ASP A 21 13.92 -21.71 -3.22
N SER A 22 14.50 -22.55 -2.34
CA SER A 22 14.40 -22.42 -0.88
C SER A 22 14.93 -21.09 -0.34
N THR A 23 15.66 -20.34 -1.18
CA THR A 23 16.20 -19.02 -0.88
C THR A 23 15.22 -17.86 -1.12
N PHE A 24 14.09 -18.06 -1.83
CA PHE A 24 13.18 -16.96 -2.20
C PHE A 24 11.71 -17.24 -1.92
N HIS A 25 10.99 -16.18 -1.57
CA HIS A 25 9.53 -16.13 -1.48
C HIS A 25 9.04 -15.18 -2.58
N ILE A 26 7.99 -15.56 -3.30
CA ILE A 26 7.39 -14.70 -4.32
C ILE A 26 6.07 -14.16 -3.78
N PHE A 27 5.97 -12.84 -3.70
CA PHE A 27 4.73 -12.12 -3.43
C PHE A 27 4.31 -11.39 -4.70
N GLY A 28 3.06 -11.55 -5.11
CA GLY A 28 2.50 -10.85 -6.26
C GLY A 28 1.16 -10.23 -5.92
N LYS A 29 0.92 -9.01 -6.40
CA LYS A 29 -0.31 -8.26 -6.17
C LYS A 29 -0.73 -7.55 -7.45
N ASN A 30 -1.97 -7.78 -7.87
CA ASN A 30 -2.60 -7.05 -8.96
C ASN A 30 -3.40 -5.87 -8.41
N SER A 31 -3.33 -4.74 -9.12
CA SER A 31 -4.04 -3.52 -8.75
C SER A 31 -5.29 -3.36 -9.60
N ASP A 32 -6.44 -3.20 -8.96
CA ASP A 32 -7.73 -2.90 -9.60
C ASP A 32 -7.89 -1.41 -9.92
N ARG A 33 -6.81 -0.63 -9.74
CA ARG A 33 -6.80 0.80 -9.97
C ARG A 33 -7.04 1.13 -11.45
N PRO A 34 -7.69 2.28 -11.74
CA PRO A 34 -7.96 2.68 -13.12
C PRO A 34 -6.66 2.76 -13.93
N ALA A 35 -6.68 2.25 -15.17
CA ALA A 35 -5.50 2.29 -16.05
C ALA A 35 -4.97 3.71 -16.37
N SER A 36 -5.79 4.75 -16.17
CA SER A 36 -5.36 6.14 -16.34
C SER A 36 -4.77 6.76 -15.07
N GLU A 37 -4.84 6.06 -13.94
CA GLU A 37 -4.23 6.51 -12.70
C GLU A 37 -2.73 6.22 -12.72
N VAL A 38 -1.93 7.25 -12.41
CA VAL A 38 -0.47 7.10 -12.35
C VAL A 38 -0.10 6.30 -11.11
N GLN A 39 0.64 5.22 -11.32
CA GLN A 39 1.28 4.42 -10.29
C GLN A 39 2.78 4.72 -10.29
N GLU A 40 3.26 5.33 -9.23
CA GLU A 40 4.67 5.68 -9.04
C GLU A 40 5.40 4.53 -8.34
N ILE A 41 6.62 4.23 -8.81
CA ILE A 41 7.55 3.39 -8.07
C ILE A 41 8.54 4.30 -7.36
N ILE A 42 8.47 4.34 -6.04
CA ILE A 42 9.30 5.22 -5.22
C ILE A 42 10.17 4.42 -4.26
N PHE A 43 11.33 4.98 -3.94
CA PHE A 43 12.18 4.53 -2.85
C PHE A 43 12.08 5.52 -1.69
N VAL A 44 11.74 5.01 -0.51
CA VAL A 44 11.68 5.78 0.73
C VAL A 44 12.89 5.43 1.57
N SER A 45 13.63 6.44 2.02
CA SER A 45 14.76 6.25 2.93
C SER A 45 14.29 5.96 4.35
N LYS A 46 15.11 5.22 5.10
CA LYS A 46 14.97 5.07 6.55
C LYS A 46 15.14 6.43 7.21
N GLU A 47 14.24 6.77 8.11
CA GLU A 47 14.30 7.97 8.93
C GLU A 47 14.23 7.62 10.41
N HIS A 48 14.91 8.44 11.22
CA HIS A 48 14.68 8.51 12.65
C HIS A 48 13.98 9.83 12.94
N THR A 49 12.86 9.76 13.63
CA THR A 49 12.04 10.94 13.90
C THR A 49 12.76 11.87 14.87
N THR A 50 12.93 13.12 14.45
CA THR A 50 13.46 14.20 15.28
C THR A 50 12.36 14.79 16.16
N GLU A 51 12.71 15.39 17.29
CA GLU A 51 11.78 15.96 18.30
C GLU A 51 10.71 16.93 17.77
N ASN A 52 10.85 17.46 16.55
CA ASN A 52 9.90 18.38 15.93
C ASN A 52 8.89 17.71 14.96
N LYS A 53 8.84 16.38 14.88
CA LYS A 53 7.95 15.63 13.95
C LYS A 53 7.06 14.65 14.73
N ASP A 54 6.10 15.16 15.49
CA ASP A 54 5.20 14.31 16.29
C ASP A 54 4.10 13.60 15.48
N HIS A 55 3.79 14.11 14.30
CA HIS A 55 2.70 13.61 13.45
C HIS A 55 3.13 13.52 11.99
N VAL A 56 2.51 12.60 11.25
CA VAL A 56 2.60 12.50 9.79
C VAL A 56 1.23 12.79 9.19
N HIS A 57 1.20 13.58 8.12
CA HIS A 57 0.00 13.83 7.34
C HIS A 57 -0.15 12.71 6.31
N CYS A 58 -1.14 11.84 6.51
CA CYS A 58 -1.54 10.85 5.52
C CYS A 58 -2.48 11.50 4.49
N THR A 59 -3.14 10.70 3.66
CA THR A 59 -4.00 11.18 2.58
C THR A 59 -5.13 12.11 3.06
N HIS A 60 -5.71 11.83 4.23
CA HIS A 60 -6.92 12.51 4.71
C HIS A 60 -6.82 13.03 6.15
N ILE A 61 -6.01 12.39 6.99
CA ILE A 61 -5.86 12.70 8.41
C ILE A 61 -4.39 12.70 8.81
N GLN A 62 -4.10 13.21 9.99
CA GLN A 62 -2.80 13.05 10.64
C GLN A 62 -2.84 11.88 11.62
N VAL A 63 -1.71 11.19 11.75
CA VAL A 63 -1.49 10.17 12.79
C VAL A 63 -0.18 10.42 13.52
N PRO A 64 -0.01 9.90 14.76
CA PRO A 64 1.26 9.98 15.47
C PRO A 64 2.39 9.38 14.65
N GLN A 65 3.53 10.07 14.60
CA GLN A 65 4.70 9.64 13.85
C GLN A 65 5.46 8.54 14.61
N ALA A 66 5.92 7.52 13.89
CA ALA A 66 6.77 6.48 14.45
C ALA A 66 8.16 7.02 14.77
N SER A 67 8.83 6.52 15.81
CA SER A 67 10.19 6.97 16.16
C SER A 67 11.23 6.59 15.09
N THR A 68 10.99 5.53 14.32
CA THR A 68 11.86 5.05 13.24
C THR A 68 11.02 4.47 12.11
N THR A 69 11.38 4.80 10.87
CA THR A 69 10.83 4.20 9.65
C THR A 69 11.93 3.40 8.95
N TYR A 70 11.55 2.38 8.18
CA TYR A 70 12.50 1.55 7.44
C TYR A 70 12.56 1.95 5.97
N ARG A 71 13.68 1.62 5.31
CA ARG A 71 13.78 1.78 3.86
C ARG A 71 12.75 0.88 3.18
N CYS A 72 12.01 1.41 2.22
CA CYS A 72 11.09 0.63 1.41
C CYS A 72 11.10 1.05 -0.06
N ILE A 73 10.72 0.10 -0.91
CA ILE A 73 10.31 0.36 -2.28
C ILE A 73 8.79 0.18 -2.34
N LEU A 74 8.09 1.18 -2.85
CA LEU A 74 6.63 1.23 -2.88
C LEU A 74 6.13 1.45 -4.31
N SER A 75 5.01 0.81 -4.65
CA SER A 75 4.15 1.19 -5.77
C SER A 75 2.94 1.92 -5.21
N LYS A 76 2.71 3.17 -5.60
CA LYS A 76 1.59 3.97 -5.08
C LYS A 76 0.88 4.82 -6.14
N PRO A 77 -0.43 5.06 -5.99
CA PRO A 77 -1.11 6.13 -6.71
C PRO A 77 -0.43 7.47 -6.42
N ALA A 78 -0.28 8.30 -7.45
CA ALA A 78 0.42 9.60 -7.31
C ALA A 78 -0.26 10.56 -6.31
N TRP A 79 -1.56 10.41 -6.06
CA TRP A 79 -2.35 11.32 -5.23
C TRP A 79 -2.42 10.94 -3.74
N CYS A 80 -2.13 9.68 -3.38
CA CYS A 80 -2.23 9.23 -2.00
C CYS A 80 -0.91 9.40 -1.25
N TRP A 81 -0.94 9.34 0.08
CA TRP A 81 0.27 9.29 0.89
C TRP A 81 0.86 7.88 0.94
N GLY A 82 0.03 6.89 1.24
CA GLY A 82 0.45 5.47 1.32
C GLY A 82 0.61 4.79 -0.04
N ALA A 83 0.52 3.45 -0.07
CA ALA A 83 0.87 2.64 -1.24
C ALA A 83 -0.10 1.49 -1.54
N GLU A 84 -0.05 1.00 -2.78
CA GLU A 84 -0.78 -0.20 -3.20
C GLU A 84 -0.05 -1.48 -2.78
N MET A 85 1.28 -1.47 -2.85
CA MET A 85 2.13 -2.60 -2.49
C MET A 85 3.56 -2.13 -2.29
N GLY A 86 4.37 -2.93 -1.60
CA GLY A 86 5.78 -2.65 -1.42
C GLY A 86 6.50 -3.68 -0.58
N ALA A 87 7.80 -3.45 -0.40
CA ALA A 87 8.65 -4.24 0.48
C ALA A 87 9.69 -3.37 1.18
N ASN A 88 10.05 -3.75 2.40
CA ASN A 88 11.07 -3.05 3.19
C ASN A 88 12.42 -3.79 3.23
N GLU A 89 13.43 -3.12 3.81
CA GLU A 89 14.79 -3.67 3.97
C GLU A 89 14.89 -4.93 4.86
N HIS A 90 13.82 -5.29 5.56
CA HIS A 90 13.74 -6.48 6.41
C HIS A 90 13.00 -7.65 5.74
N GLY A 91 12.68 -7.53 4.45
CA GLY A 91 11.99 -8.59 3.70
C GLY A 91 10.50 -8.71 4.03
N VAL A 92 9.91 -7.71 4.68
CA VAL A 92 8.46 -7.63 4.87
C VAL A 92 7.85 -7.06 3.59
N CYS A 93 6.90 -7.78 3.00
CA CYS A 93 6.12 -7.34 1.85
C CYS A 93 4.65 -7.18 2.23
N ILE A 94 3.98 -6.27 1.54
CA ILE A 94 2.59 -5.92 1.78
C ILE A 94 1.91 -5.53 0.47
N GLY A 95 0.60 -5.70 0.43
CA GLY A 95 -0.27 -5.24 -0.65
C GLY A 95 -1.66 -4.96 -0.12
N ASN A 96 -2.24 -3.82 -0.50
CA ASN A 96 -3.60 -3.45 -0.17
C ASN A 96 -4.59 -4.30 -0.97
N GLU A 97 -5.58 -4.87 -0.30
CA GLU A 97 -6.57 -5.75 -0.90
C GLU A 97 -7.98 -5.17 -0.73
N ALA A 98 -8.79 -5.22 -1.79
CA ALA A 98 -10.14 -4.67 -1.73
C ALA A 98 -11.09 -5.69 -1.07
N VAL A 99 -11.58 -5.36 0.12
CA VAL A 99 -12.54 -6.21 0.85
C VAL A 99 -13.93 -5.60 0.81
N PHE A 100 -14.91 -6.37 0.32
CA PHE A 100 -16.32 -5.97 0.27
C PHE A 100 -17.09 -6.56 1.45
N SER A 101 -17.51 -5.70 2.40
CA SER A 101 -18.27 -6.13 3.59
C SER A 101 -19.76 -6.21 3.32
N LYS A 102 -20.45 -7.11 4.04
CA LYS A 102 -21.92 -7.19 4.07
C LYS A 102 -22.56 -6.11 4.94
N ILE A 103 -21.79 -5.49 5.83
CA ILE A 103 -22.25 -4.42 6.72
C ILE A 103 -21.88 -3.09 6.07
N ALA A 104 -22.88 -2.21 5.93
CA ALA A 104 -22.65 -0.88 5.38
C ALA A 104 -21.77 -0.05 6.32
N TYR A 105 -20.78 0.63 5.75
CA TYR A 105 -20.03 1.66 6.45
C TYR A 105 -20.92 2.91 6.57
N HIS A 106 -21.19 3.35 7.80
CA HIS A 106 -22.12 4.44 8.07
C HIS A 106 -21.45 5.77 8.45
N THR A 107 -20.13 5.82 8.52
CA THR A 107 -19.40 7.05 8.86
C THR A 107 -18.93 7.74 7.57
N ARG A 108 -19.09 9.06 7.52
CA ARG A 108 -18.52 9.93 6.47
C ARG A 108 -17.26 10.65 6.95
N ASP A 109 -16.72 10.22 8.07
CA ASP A 109 -15.58 10.88 8.68
C ASP A 109 -14.32 10.59 7.86
N MET A 110 -13.46 11.61 7.75
CA MET A 110 -12.15 11.44 7.15
C MET A 110 -11.36 10.44 8.00
N ALA A 111 -10.79 9.43 7.35
CA ALA A 111 -10.04 8.35 7.99
C ALA A 111 -8.85 7.94 7.11
N LEU A 112 -7.97 7.11 7.67
CA LEU A 112 -6.96 6.42 6.86
C LEU A 112 -7.65 5.57 5.79
N THR A 113 -7.11 5.62 4.58
CA THR A 113 -7.48 4.68 3.52
C THR A 113 -6.74 3.36 3.70
N GLY A 114 -7.19 2.28 3.06
CA GLY A 114 -6.44 1.01 3.05
C GLY A 114 -5.01 1.18 2.54
N LEU A 115 -4.80 2.12 1.60
CA LEU A 115 -3.48 2.45 1.07
C LEU A 115 -2.57 3.13 2.09
N ASP A 116 -3.13 3.94 3.00
CA ASP A 116 -2.35 4.60 4.06
C ASP A 116 -1.86 3.62 5.15
N ILE A 117 -2.36 2.38 5.15
CA ILE A 117 -2.01 1.34 6.13
C ILE A 117 -0.98 0.36 5.55
N VAL A 118 -0.51 0.63 4.32
CA VAL A 118 0.55 -0.11 3.62
C VAL A 118 1.91 0.45 4.04
#